data_AF-A5AN68-F1
#
_entry.id   AF-A5AN68-F1
#
_cell.length_a   1.000
_cell.length_b   1.000
_cell.length_c   1.000
_cell.angle_alpha   90.00
_cell.angle_beta   90.00
_cell.angle_gamma   90.00
#
_symmetry.space_group_name_H-M   'P 1'
#
loop_
_entity.id
_entity.type
_entity.pdbx_description
1 polymer ?
#
loop_
_entity_poly.entity_id
_entity_poly.type
_entity_poly.pdbx_seq_one_letter_code
_entity_poly.pdbx_strand_id
1 'polypeptide(L)'
;MTKSCVEKCFLLTIPKAFSQSHFPPAKLKVVLRNSSGKTWEVNCIYHAKRHSLSGGWSTFVRENSLKQGGTCRFELVEKNVMQVHVL
;
A
#
# COMPACT_ATOMS: atom_id res chain seq x y z
N MET A 1 24.58 8.01 15.98
CA MET A 1 23.51 7.33 16.76
C MET A 1 22.47 6.80 15.77
N THR A 2 22.13 5.50 15.83
CA THR A 2 20.98 4.96 15.08
C THR A 2 20.39 3.73 15.79
N LYS A 3 19.34 3.97 16.57
CA LYS A 3 18.24 3.05 16.93
C LYS A 3 17.02 3.98 17.09
N SER A 4 15.81 3.68 16.63
CA SER A 4 15.14 2.40 16.48
C SER A 4 14.28 2.32 15.21
N CYS A 5 13.93 1.08 14.83
CA CYS A 5 12.85 0.74 13.91
C CYS A 5 11.67 0.34 14.79
N VAL A 6 10.77 1.28 15.10
CA VAL A 6 9.71 1.06 16.07
C VAL A 6 8.59 0.25 15.40
N GLU A 7 8.74 -1.06 15.55
CA GLU A 7 7.70 -2.09 15.46
C GLU A 7 7.10 -2.35 14.08
N LYS A 8 7.78 -3.27 13.36
CA LYS A 8 7.46 -3.77 12.01
C LYS A 8 7.54 -2.69 10.95
N CYS A 9 8.33 -2.95 9.91
CA CYS A 9 8.15 -2.26 8.64
C CYS A 9 6.66 -2.30 8.29
N PHE A 10 5.99 -1.14 8.29
CA PHE A 10 4.63 -0.96 7.77
C PHE A 10 4.69 -1.07 6.25
N LEU A 11 5.18 -2.20 5.76
CA LEU A 11 5.24 -2.55 4.36
C LEU A 11 4.09 -3.50 4.09
N LEU A 12 3.22 -3.12 3.18
CA LEU A 12 2.26 -4.05 2.61
C LEU A 12 2.81 -4.58 1.29
N THR A 13 3.22 -5.83 1.27
CA THR A 13 3.73 -6.46 0.04
C THR A 13 2.57 -6.77 -0.91
N ILE A 14 2.68 -6.28 -2.14
CA ILE A 14 1.74 -6.59 -3.22
C ILE A 14 2.10 -7.96 -3.79
N PRO A 15 1.12 -8.85 -4.07
CA PRO A 15 1.37 -10.12 -4.73
C PRO A 15 2.22 -9.94 -6.00
N LYS A 16 3.25 -10.77 -6.15
CA LYS A 16 4.25 -10.62 -7.22
C LYS A 16 3.62 -10.58 -8.62
N ALA A 17 2.70 -11.50 -8.91
CA ALA A 17 2.02 -11.56 -10.21
C ALA A 17 1.28 -10.24 -10.51
N PHE A 18 0.45 -9.78 -9.58
CA PHE A 18 -0.26 -8.50 -9.69
C PHE A 18 0.71 -7.34 -9.92
N SER A 19 1.76 -7.27 -9.12
CA SER A 19 2.81 -6.26 -9.23
C SER A 19 3.44 -6.22 -10.62
N GLN A 20 3.74 -7.37 -11.21
CA GLN A 20 4.41 -7.45 -12.52
C GLN A 20 3.45 -7.18 -13.69
N SER A 21 2.17 -7.51 -13.54
CA SER A 21 1.15 -7.29 -14.57
C SER A 21 0.68 -5.84 -14.65
N HIS A 22 0.71 -5.11 -13.54
CA HIS A 22 0.06 -3.79 -13.45
C HIS A 22 1.02 -2.61 -13.27
N PHE A 23 2.26 -2.84 -12.82
CA PHE A 23 3.20 -1.77 -12.49
C PHE A 23 4.51 -1.92 -13.25
N PRO A 24 5.13 -0.81 -13.71
CA PRO A 24 6.50 -0.85 -14.20
C PRO A 24 7.46 -1.19 -13.06
N PRO A 25 8.64 -1.77 -13.33
CA PRO A 25 9.63 -2.15 -12.33
C PRO A 25 10.38 -0.94 -11.75
N ALA A 26 9.66 0.00 -11.12
CA ALA A 26 10.17 1.28 -10.63
C ALA A 26 9.45 1.72 -9.35
N LYS A 27 9.98 2.73 -8.66
CA LYS A 27 9.26 3.38 -7.56
C LYS A 27 8.05 4.15 -8.12
N LEU A 28 6.93 4.09 -7.41
CA LEU A 28 5.67 4.70 -7.81
C LEU A 28 5.00 5.39 -6.63
N LYS A 29 4.12 6.33 -6.93
CA LYS A 29 3.09 6.79 -6.00
C LYS A 29 1.77 6.15 -6.40
N VAL A 30 1.06 5.58 -5.44
CA VAL A 30 -0.25 4.97 -5.61
C VAL A 30 -1.25 5.75 -4.78
N VAL A 31 -2.45 5.95 -5.30
CA VAL A 31 -3.57 6.54 -4.57
C VAL A 31 -4.48 5.41 -4.11
N LEU A 32 -4.67 5.26 -2.81
CA LEU A 32 -5.72 4.42 -2.24
C LEU A 32 -7.00 5.25 -2.15
N ARG A 33 -8.13 4.72 -2.61
CA ARG A 33 -9.44 5.38 -2.57
C ARG A 33 -10.46 4.46 -1.93
N ASN A 34 -11.24 4.94 -0.95
CA ASN A 34 -12.32 4.15 -0.37
C ASN A 34 -13.67 4.42 -1.08
N SER A 35 -14.73 3.72 -0.67
CA SER A 35 -16.08 3.88 -1.25
C SER A 35 -16.68 5.27 -1.01
N SER A 36 -16.25 5.99 0.04
CA SER A 36 -16.69 7.35 0.32
C SER A 36 -15.91 8.42 -0.47
N GLY A 37 -15.00 8.02 -1.36
CA GLY A 37 -14.17 8.95 -2.16
C GLY A 37 -13.00 9.57 -1.41
N LYS A 38 -12.74 9.19 -0.15
CA LYS A 38 -11.55 9.62 0.58
C LYS A 38 -10.32 8.93 0.01
N THR A 39 -9.22 9.67 -0.09
CA THR A 39 -7.99 9.22 -0.72
C THR A 39 -6.76 9.33 0.17
N TRP A 40 -5.81 8.42 -0.02
CA TRP A 40 -4.50 8.43 0.62
C TRP A 40 -3.41 8.18 -0.41
N GLU A 41 -2.43 9.09 -0.49
CA GLU A 41 -1.24 8.86 -1.30
C GLU A 41 -0.26 7.97 -0.54
N VAL A 42 0.17 6.89 -1.19
CA VAL A 42 1.13 5.93 -0.63
C VAL A 42 2.29 5.70 -1.58
N ASN A 43 3.50 5.64 -1.03
CA ASN A 43 4.69 5.28 -1.77
C ASN A 43 4.73 3.78 -2.02
N CYS A 44 5.04 3.40 -3.24
CA CYS A 44 5.13 2.02 -3.68
C CYS A 44 6.56 1.76 -4.15
N ILE A 45 7.31 0.94 -3.40
CA ILE A 45 8.71 0.64 -3.68
C ILE A 45 8.83 -0.69 -4.44
N TYR A 46 9.66 -0.71 -5.48
CA TYR A 46 9.99 -1.92 -6.21
C TYR A 46 11.28 -2.54 -5.65
N HIS A 47 11.17 -3.76 -5.12
CA HIS A 47 12.30 -4.52 -4.59
C HIS A 47 12.06 -6.02 -4.76
N ALA A 48 13.11 -6.81 -5.02
CA ALA A 48 13.01 -8.27 -5.20
C ALA A 48 11.89 -8.71 -6.17
N LYS A 49 11.76 -8.01 -7.30
CA LYS A 49 10.77 -8.27 -8.37
C LYS A 49 9.30 -8.12 -7.96
N ARG A 50 9.02 -7.32 -6.92
CA ARG A 50 7.65 -7.01 -6.46
C ARG A 50 7.57 -5.62 -5.86
N HIS A 51 6.35 -5.11 -5.80
CA HIS A 51 6.06 -3.84 -5.17
C HIS A 51 5.64 -4.00 -3.70
N SER A 52 5.90 -2.99 -2.87
CA SER A 52 5.36 -2.89 -1.52
C SER A 52 4.94 -1.46 -1.21
N LEU A 53 3.76 -1.29 -0.60
CA LEU A 53 3.32 0.00 -0.07
C LEU A 53 4.15 0.34 1.16
N SER A 54 4.55 1.60 1.30
CA SER A 54 5.54 2.05 2.29
C SER A 54 5.14 3.38 2.92
N GLY A 55 5.81 4.49 2.57
CA GLY A 55 5.42 5.82 3.04
C GLY A 55 3.93 6.09 2.79
N GLY A 56 3.24 6.68 3.77
CA GLY A 56 1.79 6.91 3.72
C GLY A 56 0.92 5.71 4.10
N TRP A 57 1.42 4.46 4.02
CA TRP A 57 0.64 3.28 4.42
C TRP A 57 0.26 3.30 5.91
N SER A 58 1.18 3.71 6.78
CA SER A 58 0.90 3.84 8.22
C SER A 58 -0.20 4.86 8.53
N THR A 59 -0.28 5.95 7.76
CA THR A 59 -1.37 6.93 7.85
C THR A 59 -2.71 6.29 7.51
N PHE A 60 -2.79 5.56 6.40
CA PHE A 60 -3.98 4.81 6.01
C PHE A 60 -4.41 3.83 7.11
N VAL A 61 -3.47 3.05 7.66
CA VAL A 61 -3.74 2.08 8.74
C VAL A 61 -4.34 2.76 9.97
N ARG A 62 -3.75 3.89 10.41
CA ARG A 62 -4.21 4.62 11.59
C ARG A 62 -5.59 5.25 11.37
N GLU A 63 -5.80 5.89 10.22
CA GLU A 63 -7.08 6.56 9.93
C GLU A 63 -8.24 5.58 9.72
N ASN A 64 -7.97 4.37 9.23
CA ASN A 64 -8.98 3.34 9.03
C ASN A 64 -9.03 2.35 10.20
N SER A 65 -8.33 2.61 11.32
CA SER A 65 -8.28 1.75 12.50
C SER A 65 -7.99 0.27 12.18
N LEU A 66 -7.14 0.02 11.18
CA LEU A 66 -6.78 -1.32 10.73
C LEU A 66 -6.00 -2.04 11.83
N LYS A 67 -6.57 -3.14 12.32
CA LYS A 67 -5.97 -3.98 13.36
C LYS A 67 -5.08 -5.06 12.72
N GLN A 68 -4.15 -5.60 13.51
CA GLN A 68 -3.40 -6.79 13.10
C GLN A 68 -4.39 -7.93 12.76
N GLY A 69 -4.21 -8.54 11.58
CA GLY A 69 -5.13 -9.56 11.07
C GLY A 69 -6.34 -9.02 10.31
N GLY A 70 -6.56 -7.69 10.30
CA GLY A 70 -7.52 -7.04 9.41
C GLY A 70 -7.15 -7.26 7.95
N THR A 71 -8.15 -7.45 7.10
CA THR A 71 -7.95 -7.72 5.67
C THR A 71 -8.37 -6.51 4.85
N CYS A 72 -7.55 -6.15 3.86
CA CYS A 72 -7.92 -5.17 2.84
C CYS A 72 -8.00 -5.86 1.48
N ARG A 73 -9.06 -5.60 0.73
CA ARG A 73 -9.13 -5.91 -0.69
C ARG A 73 -8.74 -4.67 -1.49
N PHE A 74 -7.85 -4.85 -2.47
CA PHE A 74 -7.42 -3.79 -3.38
C PHE A 74 -7.81 -4.13 -4.81
N GLU A 75 -8.32 -3.15 -5.53
CA GLU A 75 -8.69 -3.25 -6.94
C GLU A 75 -8.07 -2.08 -7.70
N LEU A 76 -7.30 -2.36 -8.74
CA LEU A 76 -6.76 -1.30 -9.59
C LEU A 76 -7.88 -0.79 -10.50
N VAL A 77 -8.30 0.45 -10.29
CA VAL A 77 -9.40 1.08 -11.07
C VAL A 77 -8.87 2.01 -12.15
N GLU A 78 -7.70 2.61 -11.92
CA GLU A 78 -7.01 3.46 -12.89
C GLU A 78 -5.50 3.30 -12.73
N LYS A 79 -4.71 3.94 -13.61
CA LYS A 79 -3.25 3.93 -13.52
C LYS A 79 -2.82 4.48 -12.16
N ASN A 80 -2.20 3.63 -11.35
CA ASN A 80 -1.74 3.93 -9.99
C ASN A 80 -2.86 4.32 -8.99
N VAL A 81 -4.13 4.05 -9.29
CA VAL A 81 -5.25 4.27 -8.35
C VAL A 81 -5.86 2.92 -7.97
N MET A 82 -5.83 2.61 -6.69
CA MET A 82 -6.44 1.41 -6.12
C MET A 82 -7.68 1.77 -5.30
N GLN A 83 -8.82 1.20 -5.65
CA GLN A 83 -9.95 1.14 -4.75
C GLN A 83 -9.62 0.17 -3.61
N VAL A 84 -9.84 0.60 -2.36
CA VAL A 84 -9.59 -0.20 -1.16
C VAL A 84 -10.86 -0.42 -0.36
N HIS A 85 -11.06 -1.67 0.05
CA HIS A 85 -12.14 -2.11 0.93
C HIS A 85 -11.54 -2.73 2.18
N VAL A 86 -11.75 -2.09 3.33
CA VAL A 86 -11.39 -2.64 4.65
C VAL A 86 -12.51 -3.60 5.06
N LEU A 87 -12.13 -4.84 5.39
CA LEU A 87 -13.04 -5.92 5.76
C LEU A 87 -13.02 -6.18 7.27
#